data_AF-A0AA42WJ05-F1
#
_entry.id   AF-A0AA42WJ05-F1
#
_cell.length_a   1.000
_cell.length_b   1.000
_cell.length_c   1.000
_cell.angle_alpha   90.00
_cell.angle_beta   90.00
_cell.angle_gamma   90.00
#
_symmetry.space_group_name_H-M   'P 1'
#
loop_
_entity.id
_entity.type
_entity.pdbx_description
1 polymer ?
#
loop_
_entity_poly.entity_id
_entity_poly.type
_entity_poly.pdbx_seq_one_letter_code
_entity_poly.pdbx_strand_id
1 'polypeptide(L)'
;MTLPRPRVALSALMVALALSGCVTVPDSHGEGTMDDPRYAQLLDLIDKALKSNMAVVLVADVMPHATLNDAESMMKWTGNVIFTHEQMPNITFGRKFQNNALQRDKDATYLFKAFEVHILPPGKYLLTGGDDYKLNALLDQVGARSGPAGSGRGAKGTTYLSPELYREYYKETNWHEGTTGTELKTRTVCTAVHRGTGACVSWGEEQYTETTQGSRAGYYEQTDSRDIPAIKVASRLAPKLALGSFTLKGGQFVLSQRVHMKTPSYQYKQSGCRAVDPKKIECPLEDFTIYTRPAPMDFTQKLIAQRDLSDAHRQLLSTLQPMQITPLGKQGMEDPIWGVPLSIGSGK
;
A
#
# COMPACT_ATOMS: atom_id res chain seq x y z
N MET A 1 22.99 -15.38 -51.26
CA MET A 1 22.88 -14.31 -50.24
C MET A 1 21.48 -13.74 -50.30
N THR A 2 20.63 -14.15 -49.36
CA THR A 2 19.26 -13.64 -49.18
C THR A 2 18.94 -13.82 -47.70
N LEU A 3 18.89 -12.71 -46.96
CA LEU A 3 18.57 -12.68 -45.53
C LEU A 3 17.05 -12.65 -45.33
N PRO A 4 16.50 -13.45 -44.40
CA PRO A 4 15.12 -13.31 -43.94
C PRO A 4 14.99 -12.24 -42.85
N ARG A 5 13.89 -11.48 -42.90
CA ARG A 5 13.48 -10.47 -41.90
C ARG A 5 13.07 -11.14 -40.57
N PRO A 6 13.51 -10.63 -39.41
CA PRO A 6 12.95 -11.02 -38.12
C PRO A 6 11.68 -10.20 -37.82
N ARG A 7 10.58 -10.89 -37.50
CA ARG A 7 9.42 -10.29 -36.82
C ARG A 7 9.72 -10.23 -35.32
N VAL A 8 10.05 -9.04 -34.82
CA VAL A 8 10.10 -8.75 -33.39
C VAL A 8 8.68 -8.38 -32.96
N ALA A 9 8.07 -9.20 -32.10
CA ALA A 9 6.82 -8.88 -31.44
C ALA A 9 7.12 -7.84 -30.33
N LEU A 10 6.70 -6.60 -30.56
CA LEU A 10 6.77 -5.53 -29.57
C LEU A 10 5.79 -5.80 -28.43
N SER A 11 6.32 -5.78 -27.21
CA SER A 11 5.61 -5.78 -25.93
C SER A 11 4.53 -4.70 -25.89
N ALA A 12 3.31 -5.09 -25.51
CA ALA A 12 2.18 -4.18 -25.34
C ALA A 12 2.42 -3.23 -24.14
N LEU A 13 2.71 -1.97 -24.46
CA LEU A 13 2.55 -0.83 -23.57
C LEU A 13 1.08 -0.72 -23.15
N MET A 14 0.81 -0.79 -21.84
CA MET A 14 -0.46 -0.31 -21.29
C MET A 14 -0.50 1.20 -21.43
N VAL A 15 -1.31 1.67 -22.37
CA VAL A 15 -1.64 3.09 -22.53
C VAL A 15 -2.48 3.49 -21.32
N ALA A 16 -1.85 4.20 -20.39
CA ALA A 16 -2.55 5.13 -19.51
C ALA A 16 -3.23 6.16 -20.41
N LEU A 17 -4.56 6.17 -20.41
CA LEU A 17 -5.34 7.19 -21.09
C LEU A 17 -5.07 8.53 -20.40
N ALA A 18 -4.14 9.27 -20.99
CA ALA A 18 -3.98 10.69 -20.80
C ALA A 18 -5.26 11.38 -21.29
N LEU A 19 -6.11 11.79 -20.36
CA LEU A 19 -7.05 12.88 -20.60
C LEU A 19 -6.22 14.16 -20.59
N SER A 20 -5.99 14.70 -21.78
CA SER A 20 -5.33 15.97 -22.01
C SER A 20 -6.17 17.12 -21.47
N GLY A 21 -5.91 17.45 -20.22
CA GLY A 21 -6.09 18.74 -19.58
C GLY A 21 -5.16 18.73 -18.38
N CYS A 22 -4.13 19.57 -18.36
CA CYS A 22 -3.10 19.61 -17.33
C CYS A 22 -3.73 19.72 -15.94
N VAL A 23 -3.94 18.58 -15.29
CA VAL A 23 -4.06 18.50 -13.85
C VAL A 23 -2.75 17.92 -13.39
N THR A 24 -1.89 18.80 -12.88
CA THR A 24 -0.89 18.40 -11.90
C THR A 24 -1.65 17.84 -10.70
N VAL A 25 -1.69 16.51 -10.56
CA VAL A 25 -2.07 15.88 -9.29
C VAL A 25 -1.04 16.37 -8.28
N PRO A 26 -1.44 17.05 -7.19
CA PRO A 26 -0.47 17.52 -6.21
C PRO A 26 0.22 16.32 -5.59
N ASP A 27 1.55 16.28 -5.67
CA ASP A 27 2.37 15.31 -4.97
C ASP A 27 2.00 15.37 -3.48
N SER A 28 1.36 14.32 -2.98
CA SER A 28 0.94 14.17 -1.58
C SER A 28 1.54 12.90 -1.01
N HIS A 29 2.88 12.79 -1.12
CA HIS A 29 3.76 11.71 -0.65
C HIS A 29 3.71 11.38 0.85
N GLY A 30 2.61 11.70 1.55
CA GLY A 30 2.46 11.53 2.99
C GLY A 30 3.28 12.51 3.82
N GLU A 31 4.03 13.42 3.20
CA GLU A 31 4.74 14.53 3.86
C GLU A 31 3.79 15.72 4.08
N GLY A 32 3.81 16.33 5.27
CA GLY A 32 2.89 17.40 5.69
C GLY A 32 1.88 16.97 6.78
N THR A 33 1.08 17.94 7.23
CA THR A 33 0.00 17.73 8.20
C THR A 33 -1.26 17.20 7.51
N MET A 34 -2.24 16.69 8.26
CA MET A 34 -3.50 16.18 7.69
C MET A 34 -4.41 17.29 7.13
N ASP A 35 -4.08 18.56 7.36
CA ASP A 35 -4.83 19.75 6.91
C ASP A 35 -4.06 20.52 5.83
N ASP A 36 -3.14 19.84 5.12
CA ASP A 36 -2.37 20.44 4.04
C ASP A 36 -3.29 20.93 2.89
N PRO A 37 -3.10 22.16 2.37
CA PRO A 37 -3.93 22.71 1.29
C PRO A 37 -4.01 21.84 0.03
N ARG A 38 -3.03 20.96 -0.21
CA ARG A 38 -3.04 20.00 -1.32
C ARG A 38 -4.23 19.04 -1.25
N TYR A 39 -4.77 18.75 -0.06
CA TYR A 39 -5.96 17.90 0.07
C TYR A 39 -7.24 18.57 -0.45
N ALA A 40 -7.36 19.90 -0.36
CA ALA A 40 -8.46 20.62 -0.99
C ALA A 40 -8.42 20.46 -2.53
N GLN A 41 -7.23 20.57 -3.12
CA GLN A 41 -7.03 20.36 -4.56
C GLN A 41 -7.35 18.91 -4.98
N LEU A 42 -7.00 17.93 -4.14
CA LEU A 42 -7.36 16.53 -4.36
C LEU A 42 -8.88 16.31 -4.29
N LEU A 43 -9.58 16.97 -3.38
CA LEU A 43 -11.04 16.91 -3.29
C LEU A 43 -11.71 17.53 -4.52
N ASP A 44 -11.18 18.62 -5.05
CA ASP A 44 -11.66 19.20 -6.33
C ASP A 44 -11.47 18.22 -7.50
N LEU A 45 -10.41 17.41 -7.46
CA LEU A 45 -10.18 16.38 -8.47
C LEU A 45 -11.12 15.19 -8.34
N ILE A 46 -11.41 14.77 -7.12
CA ILE A 46 -12.43 13.76 -6.84
C ILE A 46 -13.77 14.24 -7.39
N ASP A 47 -14.18 15.47 -7.09
CA ASP A 47 -15.44 16.05 -7.60
C ASP A 47 -15.49 16.08 -9.14
N LYS A 48 -14.40 16.52 -9.79
CA LYS A 48 -14.29 16.51 -11.27
C LYS A 48 -14.39 15.10 -11.85
N ALA A 49 -13.75 14.11 -11.24
CA ALA A 49 -13.79 12.73 -11.69
C ALA A 49 -15.22 12.16 -11.61
N LEU A 50 -15.90 12.38 -10.47
CA LEU A 50 -17.28 11.95 -10.27
C LEU A 50 -18.23 12.60 -11.30
N LYS A 51 -18.09 13.91 -11.54
CA LYS A 51 -18.86 14.64 -12.57
C LYS A 51 -18.56 14.16 -13.99
N SER A 52 -17.37 13.59 -14.22
CA SER A 52 -16.95 12.99 -15.49
C SER A 52 -17.38 11.53 -15.65
N ASN A 53 -18.38 11.08 -14.87
CA ASN A 53 -18.93 9.72 -14.90
C ASN A 53 -17.96 8.62 -14.46
N MET A 54 -16.86 8.97 -13.79
CA MET A 54 -15.97 8.01 -13.12
C MET A 54 -16.50 7.70 -11.72
N ALA A 55 -16.07 6.58 -11.15
CA ALA A 55 -16.27 6.28 -9.75
C ALA A 55 -14.97 6.56 -8.98
N VAL A 56 -15.10 7.00 -7.74
CA VAL A 56 -13.96 7.18 -6.84
C VAL A 56 -14.10 6.22 -5.67
N VAL A 57 -13.05 5.44 -5.43
CA VAL A 57 -12.94 4.50 -4.32
C VAL A 57 -11.87 4.99 -3.36
N LEU A 58 -12.26 5.25 -2.11
CA LEU A 58 -11.33 5.46 -1.01
C LEU A 58 -11.00 4.11 -0.37
N VAL A 59 -9.72 3.82 -0.23
CA VAL A 59 -9.23 2.67 0.54
C VAL A 59 -8.63 3.19 1.83
N ALA A 60 -9.24 2.84 2.95
CA ALA A 60 -8.72 3.25 4.24
C ALA A 60 -7.40 2.52 4.54
N ASP A 61 -6.32 3.30 4.64
CA ASP A 61 -5.00 2.88 5.11
C ASP A 61 -5.01 2.78 6.63
N VAL A 62 -5.91 1.95 7.13
CA VAL A 62 -5.96 1.60 8.55
C VAL A 62 -5.08 0.37 8.68
N MET A 63 -3.90 0.57 9.26
CA MET A 63 -3.13 -0.53 9.84
C MET A 63 -4.10 -1.42 10.63
N PRO A 64 -4.08 -2.75 10.44
CA PRO A 64 -4.90 -3.62 11.26
C PRO A 64 -4.46 -3.37 12.71
N HIS A 65 -5.36 -2.83 13.53
CA HIS A 65 -5.35 -2.75 14.99
C HIS A 65 -4.13 -2.11 15.71
N ALA A 66 -4.39 -1.23 16.69
CA ALA A 66 -3.39 -0.60 17.56
C ALA A 66 -2.58 -1.56 18.47
N THR A 67 -2.89 -2.87 18.42
CA THR A 67 -2.17 -3.92 19.15
C THR A 67 -1.19 -4.69 18.26
N LEU A 68 -1.15 -4.42 16.95
CA LEU A 68 -0.24 -5.04 15.98
C LEU A 68 1.02 -4.17 15.81
N ASN A 69 1.61 -3.78 16.95
CA ASN A 69 2.74 -2.85 17.05
C ASN A 69 4.11 -3.50 16.75
N ASP A 70 4.14 -4.75 16.27
CA ASP A 70 5.37 -5.46 15.94
C ASP A 70 5.39 -5.97 14.48
N ALA A 71 6.58 -5.98 13.89
CA ALA A 71 6.81 -6.44 12.52
C ALA A 71 6.40 -7.91 12.33
N GLU A 72 6.50 -8.75 13.37
CA GLU A 72 6.13 -10.17 13.33
C GLU A 72 4.62 -10.40 13.19
N SER A 73 3.80 -9.55 13.79
CA SER A 73 2.35 -9.60 13.64
C SER A 73 1.91 -9.07 12.28
N MET A 74 2.62 -8.09 11.70
CA MET A 74 2.42 -7.63 10.32
C MET A 74 2.77 -8.70 9.27
N MET A 75 3.73 -9.60 9.54
CA MET A 75 4.05 -10.74 8.66
C MET A 75 2.90 -11.76 8.52
N LYS A 76 1.88 -11.73 9.39
CA LYS A 76 0.67 -12.55 9.25
C LYS A 76 -0.37 -11.94 8.30
N TRP A 77 -0.21 -10.66 7.97
CA TRP A 77 -1.07 -9.85 7.11
C TRP A 77 -0.30 -9.50 5.85
N THR A 78 -0.10 -10.47 4.96
CA THR A 78 0.47 -10.18 3.66
C THR A 78 -0.56 -10.48 2.59
N GLY A 79 -0.94 -9.43 1.87
CA GLY A 79 -1.28 -9.63 0.48
C GLY A 79 -2.08 -8.54 -0.19
N ASN A 80 -1.81 -8.40 -1.48
CA ASN A 80 -2.57 -7.53 -2.36
C ASN A 80 -3.78 -8.32 -2.83
N VAL A 81 -4.99 -7.79 -2.62
CA VAL A 81 -6.19 -8.43 -3.15
C VAL A 81 -6.55 -7.78 -4.48
N ILE A 82 -6.89 -8.57 -5.49
CA ILE A 82 -7.08 -8.10 -6.87
C ILE A 82 -8.51 -8.34 -7.32
N PHE A 83 -9.16 -7.23 -7.68
CA PHE A 83 -10.42 -7.20 -8.40
C PHE A 83 -10.19 -6.82 -9.86
N THR A 84 -10.71 -7.61 -10.79
CA THR A 84 -10.59 -7.37 -12.24
C THR A 84 -11.90 -6.87 -12.80
N HIS A 85 -11.87 -5.83 -13.63
CA HIS A 85 -13.07 -5.33 -14.31
C HIS A 85 -13.59 -6.39 -15.30
N GLU A 86 -14.85 -6.79 -15.17
CA GLU A 86 -15.45 -7.93 -15.88
C GLU A 86 -15.40 -7.77 -17.41
N GLN A 87 -15.68 -6.57 -17.92
CA GLN A 87 -15.70 -6.29 -19.36
C GLN A 87 -14.37 -5.74 -19.91
N MET A 88 -13.44 -5.34 -19.02
CA MET A 88 -12.17 -4.70 -19.40
C MET A 88 -11.05 -5.29 -18.54
N PRO A 89 -10.63 -6.54 -18.78
CA PRO A 89 -9.77 -7.28 -17.84
C PRO A 89 -8.38 -6.70 -17.62
N ASN A 90 -7.96 -5.74 -18.45
CA ASN A 90 -6.74 -4.95 -18.27
C ASN A 90 -6.86 -3.94 -17.12
N ILE A 91 -8.08 -3.63 -16.67
CA ILE A 91 -8.35 -2.73 -15.56
C ILE A 91 -8.52 -3.55 -14.29
N THR A 92 -7.65 -3.29 -13.32
CA THR A 92 -7.71 -3.93 -12.00
C THR A 92 -7.79 -2.88 -10.91
N PHE A 93 -8.51 -3.22 -9.87
CA PHE A 93 -8.52 -2.51 -8.60
C PHE A 93 -7.95 -3.47 -7.57
N GLY A 94 -6.99 -3.02 -6.78
CA GLY A 94 -6.48 -3.86 -5.71
C GLY A 94 -6.25 -3.06 -4.45
N ARG A 95 -6.47 -3.73 -3.31
CA ARG A 95 -6.06 -3.20 -2.02
C ARG A 95 -4.68 -3.75 -1.74
N LYS A 96 -3.69 -2.87 -1.73
CA LYS A 96 -2.33 -3.23 -1.34
C LYS A 96 -2.20 -3.10 0.18
N PHE A 97 -1.66 -4.13 0.83
CA PHE A 97 -1.16 -3.98 2.20
C PHE A 97 0.34 -3.76 2.09
N GLN A 98 0.75 -2.51 2.28
CA GLN A 98 2.15 -2.12 2.19
C GLN A 98 2.88 -2.55 3.47
N ASN A 99 3.23 -3.84 3.56
CA ASN A 99 4.02 -4.39 4.66
C ASN A 99 5.54 -4.24 4.42
N ASN A 100 5.93 -3.74 3.25
CA ASN A 100 7.31 -3.55 2.81
C ASN A 100 7.43 -2.20 2.10
N ALA A 101 8.43 -1.40 2.47
CA ALA A 101 8.69 -0.10 1.85
C ALA A 101 9.02 -0.17 0.34
N LEU A 102 9.50 -1.32 -0.15
CA LEU A 102 9.68 -1.60 -1.58
C LEU A 102 8.35 -1.79 -2.32
N GLN A 103 7.27 -2.09 -1.59
CA GLN A 103 5.91 -2.20 -2.13
C GLN A 103 5.09 -0.94 -1.92
N ARG A 104 5.64 0.06 -1.22
CA ARG A 104 5.04 1.38 -1.14
C ARG A 104 5.09 1.97 -2.53
N ASP A 105 3.92 2.01 -3.16
CA ASP A 105 3.74 2.69 -4.42
C ASP A 105 4.05 4.17 -4.17
N LYS A 106 5.21 4.61 -4.66
CA LYS A 106 5.66 5.99 -4.48
C LYS A 106 4.70 6.96 -5.17
N ASP A 107 3.90 6.48 -6.10
CA ASP A 107 2.96 7.27 -6.88
C ASP A 107 1.51 7.17 -6.33
N ALA A 108 1.30 6.44 -5.22
CA ALA A 108 -0.03 6.36 -4.61
C ALA A 108 -0.44 7.71 -4.01
N THR A 109 -1.65 8.16 -4.37
CA THR A 109 -2.22 9.41 -3.91
C THR A 109 -3.08 9.17 -2.67
N TYR A 110 -2.79 9.90 -1.58
CA TYR A 110 -3.52 9.78 -0.32
C TYR A 110 -4.31 11.04 0.02
N LEU A 111 -5.57 10.88 0.40
CA LEU A 111 -6.37 11.91 1.03
C LEU A 111 -6.18 11.86 2.56
N PHE A 112 -5.83 13.00 3.16
CA PHE A 112 -5.59 13.16 4.60
C PHE A 112 -4.60 12.15 5.21
N LYS A 113 -3.67 11.61 4.41
CA LYS A 113 -2.73 10.54 4.80
C LYS A 113 -3.40 9.24 5.29
N ALA A 114 -4.71 9.10 5.09
CA ALA A 114 -5.49 8.00 5.67
C ALA A 114 -6.27 7.20 4.62
N PHE A 115 -6.49 7.78 3.43
CA PHE A 115 -7.24 7.12 2.37
C PHE A 115 -6.46 7.13 1.07
N GLU A 116 -6.06 5.96 0.57
CA GLU A 116 -5.59 5.84 -0.81
C GLU A 116 -6.78 6.10 -1.75
N VAL A 117 -6.57 6.95 -2.76
CA VAL A 117 -7.61 7.40 -3.68
C VAL A 117 -7.46 6.67 -5.01
N HIS A 118 -8.52 5.96 -5.44
CA HIS A 118 -8.57 5.32 -6.75
C HIS A 118 -9.71 5.90 -7.58
N ILE A 119 -9.39 6.36 -8.79
CA ILE A 119 -10.38 6.76 -9.80
C ILE A 119 -10.53 5.59 -10.78
N LEU A 120 -11.74 5.04 -10.87
CA LEU A 120 -12.03 3.82 -11.60
C LEU A 120 -13.18 4.04 -12.58
N PRO A 121 -13.16 3.40 -13.76
CA PRO A 121 -14.32 3.41 -14.64
C PRO A 121 -15.49 2.68 -13.97
N PRO A 122 -16.74 3.06 -14.31
CA PRO A 122 -17.91 2.35 -13.82
C PRO A 122 -17.98 0.94 -14.42
N GLY A 123 -18.55 0.02 -13.66
CA GLY A 123 -18.71 -1.36 -14.08
C GLY A 123 -18.60 -2.36 -12.93
N LYS A 124 -18.64 -3.64 -13.29
CA LYS A 124 -18.55 -4.76 -12.35
C LYS A 124 -17.12 -5.23 -12.22
N TYR A 125 -16.67 -5.38 -10.98
CA TYR A 125 -15.33 -5.82 -10.61
C TYR A 125 -15.42 -7.16 -9.89
N LEU A 126 -14.60 -8.12 -10.31
CA LEU A 126 -14.60 -9.50 -9.83
C LEU A 126 -13.36 -9.77 -8.99
N LEU A 127 -13.52 -10.32 -7.79
CA LEU A 127 -12.42 -10.73 -6.92
C LEU A 127 -11.74 -11.98 -7.48
N THR A 128 -10.67 -11.78 -8.25
CA THR A 128 -10.04 -12.82 -9.09
C THR A 128 -8.64 -13.20 -8.67
N GLY A 129 -8.09 -12.63 -7.61
CA GLY A 129 -6.77 -13.07 -7.16
C GLY A 129 -6.23 -12.30 -5.97
N GLY A 130 -5.00 -12.66 -5.64
CA GLY A 130 -4.19 -11.92 -4.72
C GLY A 130 -2.73 -12.33 -4.75
N ASP A 131 -1.88 -11.48 -4.18
CA ASP A 131 -0.43 -11.67 -4.10
C ASP A 131 -0.05 -11.83 -2.64
N ASP A 132 0.68 -12.89 -2.31
CA ASP A 132 1.17 -13.24 -0.97
C ASP A 132 2.70 -13.43 -1.05
N TYR A 133 3.36 -13.62 0.09
CA TYR A 133 4.81 -13.82 0.14
C TYR A 133 5.21 -14.99 1.04
N LYS A 134 6.06 -15.87 0.51
CA LYS A 134 6.79 -16.86 1.30
C LYS A 134 8.19 -16.32 1.59
N LEU A 135 8.39 -15.85 2.81
CA LEU A 135 9.65 -15.26 3.27
C LEU A 135 10.71 -16.33 3.55
N ASN A 136 11.98 -15.94 3.49
CA ASN A 136 13.14 -16.81 3.70
C ASN A 136 13.12 -18.07 2.83
N ALA A 137 12.68 -17.93 1.59
CA ALA A 137 12.50 -19.03 0.65
C ALA A 137 13.07 -18.68 -0.72
N LEU A 138 13.70 -19.67 -1.35
CA LEU A 138 14.23 -19.57 -2.70
C LEU A 138 13.34 -20.35 -3.68
N LEU A 139 13.19 -19.83 -4.90
CA LEU A 139 12.29 -20.42 -5.89
C LEU A 139 12.67 -21.86 -6.28
N ASP A 140 13.96 -22.18 -6.28
CA ASP A 140 14.50 -23.51 -6.59
C ASP A 140 14.09 -24.57 -5.55
N GLN A 141 13.90 -24.17 -4.28
CA GLN A 141 13.43 -25.05 -3.20
C GLN A 141 12.00 -25.57 -3.43
N VAL A 142 11.24 -25.01 -4.38
CA VAL A 142 9.92 -25.54 -4.76
C VAL A 142 10.04 -26.91 -5.45
N GLY A 143 11.17 -27.19 -6.11
CA GLY A 143 11.43 -28.48 -6.77
C GLY A 143 10.52 -28.75 -7.98
N ALA A 144 10.03 -27.71 -8.66
CA ALA A 144 9.15 -27.87 -9.82
C ALA A 144 9.92 -28.41 -11.03
N ARG A 145 9.33 -29.38 -11.74
CA ARG A 145 9.89 -29.90 -13.00
C ARG A 145 9.74 -28.86 -14.10
N SER A 146 10.70 -28.79 -15.03
CA SER A 146 10.56 -27.93 -16.22
C SER A 146 9.34 -28.34 -17.06
N GLY A 147 8.65 -27.36 -17.63
CA GLY A 147 7.51 -27.59 -18.51
C GLY A 147 7.18 -26.38 -19.37
N PRO A 148 6.40 -26.54 -20.45
CA PRO A 148 5.99 -25.41 -21.27
C PRO A 148 5.02 -24.49 -20.52
N ALA A 149 4.96 -23.22 -20.91
CA ALA A 149 4.00 -22.26 -20.35
C ALA A 149 2.56 -22.81 -20.43
N GLY A 150 1.81 -22.70 -19.33
CA GLY A 150 0.47 -23.24 -19.20
C GLY A 150 0.39 -24.65 -18.62
N SER A 151 1.49 -25.41 -18.59
CA SER A 151 1.48 -26.80 -18.13
C SER A 151 1.27 -26.97 -16.61
N GLY A 152 1.46 -25.91 -15.83
CA GLY A 152 1.20 -25.88 -14.39
C GLY A 152 -0.16 -25.32 -14.00
N ARG A 153 -1.07 -25.06 -14.95
CA ARG A 153 -2.38 -24.44 -14.66
C ARG A 153 -3.39 -25.46 -14.16
N GLY A 154 -4.24 -25.06 -13.22
CA GLY A 154 -5.32 -25.87 -12.67
C GLY A 154 -6.71 -25.41 -13.09
N ALA A 155 -7.71 -26.29 -12.96
CA ALA A 155 -9.11 -25.97 -13.26
C ALA A 155 -9.68 -24.87 -12.36
N LYS A 156 -9.19 -24.76 -11.12
CA LYS A 156 -9.60 -23.74 -10.15
C LYS A 156 -8.85 -22.42 -10.29
N GLY A 157 -7.80 -22.38 -11.09
CA GLY A 157 -6.90 -21.23 -11.17
C GLY A 157 -5.43 -21.66 -11.21
N THR A 158 -4.55 -20.67 -11.12
CA THR A 158 -3.10 -20.87 -11.14
C THR A 158 -2.45 -20.02 -10.07
N THR A 159 -1.51 -20.62 -9.35
CA THR A 159 -0.57 -19.90 -8.50
C THR A 159 0.73 -19.72 -9.25
N TYR A 160 1.17 -18.48 -9.40
CA TYR A 160 2.45 -18.13 -9.97
C TYR A 160 3.44 -17.86 -8.84
N LEU A 161 4.60 -18.52 -8.90
CA LEU A 161 5.70 -18.31 -7.96
C LEU A 161 6.85 -17.63 -8.70
N SER A 162 7.38 -16.55 -8.13
CA SER A 162 8.54 -15.83 -8.67
C SER A 162 9.48 -15.40 -7.54
N PRO A 163 10.81 -15.35 -7.76
CA PRO A 163 11.74 -14.88 -6.76
C PRO A 163 11.61 -13.36 -6.59
N GLU A 164 11.65 -12.89 -5.35
CA GLU A 164 11.61 -11.48 -4.98
C GLU A 164 12.53 -11.22 -3.78
N LEU A 165 13.00 -9.98 -3.62
CA LEU A 165 13.66 -9.54 -2.41
C LEU A 165 12.64 -8.82 -1.52
N TYR A 166 12.53 -9.25 -0.27
CA TYR A 166 11.65 -8.65 0.72
C TYR A 166 12.49 -7.84 1.72
N ARG A 167 12.13 -6.57 1.93
CA ARG A 167 12.78 -5.73 2.94
C ARG A 167 12.14 -6.04 4.29
N GLU A 168 12.86 -6.80 5.11
CA GLU A 168 12.50 -7.03 6.49
C GLU A 168 13.00 -5.86 7.34
N TYR A 169 12.12 -5.33 8.18
CA TYR A 169 12.49 -4.37 9.23
C TYR A 169 12.56 -5.08 10.56
N TYR A 170 13.62 -4.84 11.32
CA TYR A 170 13.83 -5.45 12.62
C TYR A 170 14.28 -4.39 13.62
N LYS A 171 13.97 -4.65 14.90
CA LYS A 171 14.49 -3.85 16.01
C LYS A 171 15.81 -4.46 16.46
N GLU A 172 16.83 -3.63 16.60
CA GLU A 172 18.11 -4.01 17.17
C GLU A 172 18.49 -3.01 18.26
N THR A 173 19.13 -3.50 19.31
CA THR A 173 19.62 -2.66 20.40
C THR A 173 21.11 -2.42 20.20
N ASN A 174 21.46 -1.22 19.75
CA ASN A 174 22.84 -0.86 19.43
C ASN A 174 23.37 0.18 20.42
N TRP A 175 24.66 0.12 20.72
CA TRP A 175 25.34 1.14 21.51
C TRP A 175 25.60 2.37 20.64
N HIS A 176 25.19 3.54 21.09
CA HIS A 176 25.51 4.81 20.46
C HIS A 176 26.41 5.62 21.37
N GLU A 177 27.45 6.21 20.79
CA GLU A 177 28.29 7.20 21.46
C GLU A 177 27.49 8.46 21.77
N GLY A 178 27.88 9.13 22.86
CA GLY A 178 27.28 10.41 23.22
C GLY A 178 27.63 11.47 22.18
N THR A 179 26.64 12.26 21.77
CA THR A 179 26.88 13.38 20.84
C THR A 179 26.98 14.69 21.60
N THR A 180 27.78 15.62 21.10
CA THR A 180 27.82 17.00 21.57
C THR A 180 27.56 17.93 20.38
N GLY A 181 26.73 18.93 20.60
CA GLY A 181 26.44 19.99 19.63
C GLY A 181 27.18 21.24 20.03
N THR A 182 27.90 21.86 19.09
CA THR A 182 28.61 23.11 19.31
C THR A 182 27.92 24.22 18.55
N GLU A 183 27.42 25.24 19.25
CA GLU A 183 26.76 26.39 18.63
C GLU A 183 27.53 27.68 18.97
N LEU A 184 27.65 28.58 17.99
CA LEU A 184 28.23 29.90 18.19
C LEU A 184 27.11 30.86 18.63
N LYS A 185 27.19 31.39 19.85
CA LYS A 185 26.21 32.33 20.40
C LYS A 185 26.83 33.69 20.61
N THR A 186 26.00 34.73 20.56
CA THR A 186 26.41 36.09 20.85
C THR A 186 25.84 36.50 22.20
N ARG A 187 26.68 37.07 23.07
CA ARG A 187 26.24 37.69 24.32
C ARG A 187 26.64 39.15 24.36
N THR A 188 25.82 39.97 24.98
CA THR A 188 26.14 41.37 25.25
C THR A 188 27.05 41.45 26.47
N VAL A 189 28.25 42.01 26.30
CA VAL A 189 29.25 42.18 27.36
C VAL A 189 29.56 43.65 27.58
N CYS A 190 29.87 44.00 28.82
CA CYS A 190 30.30 45.35 29.14
C CYS A 190 31.72 45.59 28.64
N THR A 191 31.92 46.56 27.76
CA THR A 191 33.24 46.92 27.21
C THR A 191 33.89 48.11 27.90
N ALA A 192 33.11 48.92 28.62
CA ALA A 192 33.64 50.00 29.47
C ALA A 192 32.77 50.23 30.72
N VAL A 193 33.41 50.49 31.86
CA VAL A 193 32.75 50.74 33.15
C VAL A 193 33.08 52.14 33.68
N HIS A 194 32.12 52.76 34.37
CA HIS A 194 32.32 54.03 35.06
C HIS A 194 33.18 53.85 36.30
N ARG A 195 34.34 54.53 36.35
CA ARG A 195 35.40 54.32 37.35
C ARG A 195 34.95 54.46 38.81
N GLY A 196 33.96 55.31 39.10
CA GLY A 196 33.52 55.60 40.48
C GLY A 196 32.37 54.74 40.99
N THR A 197 31.54 54.19 40.10
CA THR A 197 30.32 53.45 40.47
C THR A 197 30.37 51.99 40.03
N GLY A 198 31.33 51.60 39.20
CA GLY A 198 31.41 50.26 38.60
C GLY A 198 30.32 49.97 37.57
N ALA A 199 29.42 50.91 37.31
CA ALA A 199 28.32 50.72 36.37
C ALA A 199 28.83 50.60 34.92
N CYS A 200 28.23 49.70 34.14
CA CYS A 200 28.57 49.57 32.74
C CYS A 200 28.09 50.80 31.94
N VAL A 201 28.97 51.39 31.15
CA VAL A 201 28.68 52.58 30.32
C VAL A 201 28.78 52.32 28.82
N SER A 202 29.32 51.17 28.42
CA SER A 202 29.39 50.75 27.01
C SER A 202 29.22 49.25 26.90
N TRP A 203 28.41 48.81 25.95
CA TRP A 203 28.11 47.41 25.68
C TRP A 203 28.61 47.03 24.29
N GLY A 204 29.18 45.84 24.18
CA GLY A 204 29.58 45.23 22.91
C GLY A 204 29.02 43.82 22.78
N GLU A 205 29.07 43.28 21.57
CA GLU A 205 28.70 41.89 21.30
C GLU A 205 29.96 41.02 21.26
N GLU A 206 29.97 39.95 22.05
CA GLU A 206 31.02 38.93 22.05
C GLU A 206 30.42 37.61 21.58
N GLN A 207 31.04 36.99 20.57
CA GLN A 207 30.72 35.64 20.17
C GLN A 207 31.44 34.65 21.07
N TYR A 208 30.72 33.67 21.59
CA TYR A 208 31.27 32.57 22.36
C TYR A 208 30.69 31.24 21.86
N THR A 209 31.49 30.19 21.99
CA THR A 209 31.09 28.84 21.61
C THR A 209 30.45 28.15 22.81
N GLU A 210 29.22 27.70 22.66
CA GLU A 210 28.54 26.87 23.67
C GLU A 210 28.46 25.43 23.17
N THR A 211 29.13 24.53 23.88
CA THR A 211 29.00 23.09 23.65
C THR A 211 27.90 22.54 24.53
N THR A 212 26.80 22.09 23.92
CA THR A 212 25.69 21.44 24.61
C THR A 212 25.79 19.93 24.46
N GLN A 213 25.42 19.21 25.51
CA GLN A 213 25.32 17.75 25.45
C GLN A 213 24.12 17.38 24.59
N GLY A 214 24.37 16.60 23.52
CA GLY A 214 23.33 16.01 22.68
C GLY A 214 22.79 14.73 23.31
N SER A 215 22.64 13.68 22.51
CA SER A 215 22.25 12.36 23.02
C SER A 215 23.32 11.81 23.98
N ARG A 216 22.88 11.16 25.07
CA ARG A 216 23.80 10.46 25.98
C ARG A 216 24.32 9.19 25.32
N ALA A 217 25.53 8.76 25.70
CA ALA A 217 26.00 7.43 25.31
C ALA A 217 25.11 6.37 25.97
N GLY A 218 24.72 5.34 25.24
CA GLY A 218 23.77 4.36 25.73
C GLY A 218 23.35 3.34 24.68
N TYR A 219 22.67 2.29 25.15
CA TYR A 219 21.96 1.37 24.27
C TYR A 219 20.63 2.00 23.85
N TYR A 220 20.43 2.11 22.55
CA TYR A 220 19.18 2.57 21.97
C TYR A 220 18.59 1.47 21.09
N GLU A 221 17.27 1.31 21.19
CA GLU A 221 16.53 0.49 20.26
C GLU A 221 16.41 1.27 18.94
N GLN A 222 17.02 0.73 17.89
CA GLN A 222 16.95 1.26 16.54
C GLN A 222 16.18 0.30 15.66
N THR A 223 15.41 0.85 14.72
CA THR A 223 14.85 0.07 13.62
C THR A 223 15.85 0.07 12.47
N ASP A 224 16.27 -1.13 12.07
CA ASP A 224 17.10 -1.33 10.87
C ASP A 224 16.35 -2.21 9.87
N SER A 225 16.94 -2.44 8.70
CA SER A 225 16.30 -3.12 7.59
C SER A 225 17.29 -3.95 6.79
N ARG A 226 16.88 -5.14 6.37
CA ARG A 226 17.68 -6.03 5.52
C ARG A 226 16.83 -6.65 4.41
N ASP A 227 17.44 -6.89 3.26
CA ASP A 227 16.80 -7.63 2.19
C ASP A 227 16.96 -9.14 2.41
N ILE A 228 15.84 -9.85 2.47
CA ILE A 228 15.79 -11.31 2.58
C ILE A 228 15.20 -11.92 1.30
N PRO A 229 15.64 -13.13 0.89
CA PRO A 229 15.03 -13.83 -0.22
C PRO A 229 13.59 -14.21 0.10
N ALA A 230 12.68 -13.99 -0.85
CA ALA A 230 11.29 -14.39 -0.76
C ALA A 230 10.79 -14.96 -2.09
N ILE A 231 9.70 -15.72 -2.02
CA ILE A 231 8.92 -16.12 -3.17
C ILE A 231 7.62 -15.32 -3.15
N LYS A 232 7.41 -14.49 -4.18
CA LYS A 232 6.10 -13.89 -4.43
C LYS A 232 5.15 -14.97 -4.93
N VAL A 233 3.98 -15.05 -4.31
CA VAL A 233 2.94 -16.01 -4.62
C VAL A 233 1.71 -15.28 -5.16
N ALA A 234 1.55 -15.28 -6.48
CA ALA A 234 0.44 -14.65 -7.17
C ALA A 234 -0.64 -15.69 -7.52
N SER A 235 -1.70 -15.74 -6.71
CA SER A 235 -2.86 -16.60 -6.96
C SER A 235 -3.85 -15.91 -7.88
N ARG A 236 -4.26 -16.59 -8.96
CA ARG A 236 -5.18 -16.07 -9.98
C ARG A 236 -6.29 -17.08 -10.27
N LEU A 237 -7.53 -16.60 -10.20
CA LEU A 237 -8.76 -17.31 -10.49
C LEU A 237 -9.26 -16.95 -11.88
N ALA A 238 -9.94 -17.90 -12.53
CA ALA A 238 -10.76 -17.57 -13.68
C ALA A 238 -11.96 -16.70 -13.23
N PRO A 239 -12.47 -15.77 -14.07
CA PRO A 239 -13.60 -14.91 -13.72
C PRO A 239 -14.84 -15.66 -13.19
N LYS A 240 -15.13 -16.84 -13.77
CA LYS A 240 -16.25 -17.71 -13.34
C LYS A 240 -16.11 -18.30 -11.93
N LEU A 241 -14.91 -18.24 -11.35
CA LEU A 241 -14.58 -18.72 -10.01
C LEU A 241 -14.27 -17.55 -9.05
N ALA A 242 -14.57 -16.31 -9.45
CA ALA A 242 -14.34 -15.14 -8.60
C ALA A 242 -15.00 -15.34 -7.22
N LEU A 243 -14.32 -14.90 -6.16
CA LEU A 243 -14.76 -15.12 -4.78
C LEU A 243 -15.90 -14.16 -4.37
N GLY A 244 -15.96 -13.01 -5.04
CA GLY A 244 -16.92 -11.95 -4.78
C GLY A 244 -16.91 -10.94 -5.92
N SER A 245 -17.82 -9.99 -5.87
CA SER A 245 -17.86 -8.88 -6.82
C SER A 245 -18.43 -7.62 -6.20
N PHE A 246 -18.11 -6.46 -6.77
CA PHE A 246 -18.82 -5.21 -6.51
C PHE A 246 -19.10 -4.51 -7.84
N THR A 247 -20.03 -3.57 -7.83
CA THR A 247 -20.36 -2.76 -9.01
C THR A 247 -20.25 -1.28 -8.66
N LEU A 248 -19.52 -0.54 -9.48
CA LEU A 248 -19.41 0.91 -9.41
C LEU A 248 -20.32 1.55 -10.45
N LYS A 249 -21.15 2.49 -10.02
CA LYS A 249 -21.90 3.37 -10.91
C LYS A 249 -21.07 4.61 -11.23
N GLY A 250 -21.31 5.22 -12.38
CA GLY A 250 -20.68 6.51 -12.70
C GLY A 250 -21.12 7.58 -11.71
N GLY A 251 -20.18 8.44 -11.28
CA GLY A 251 -20.40 9.45 -10.25
C GLY A 251 -20.51 8.90 -8.82
N GLN A 252 -20.21 7.62 -8.60
CA GLN A 252 -20.30 7.01 -7.27
C GLN A 252 -19.00 7.25 -6.47
N PHE A 253 -19.15 7.77 -5.26
CA PHE A 253 -18.06 7.93 -4.31
C PHE A 253 -18.19 6.93 -3.17
N VAL A 254 -17.25 5.99 -3.05
CA VAL A 254 -17.36 4.88 -2.10
C VAL A 254 -16.13 4.67 -1.23
N LEU A 255 -16.36 4.22 0.00
CA LEU A 255 -15.33 3.70 0.90
C LEU A 255 -15.25 2.18 0.72
N SER A 256 -14.10 1.68 0.32
CA SER A 256 -13.85 0.26 0.12
C SER A 256 -14.07 -0.55 1.41
N GLN A 257 -14.59 -1.77 1.25
CA GLN A 257 -14.57 -2.75 2.33
C GLN A 257 -13.13 -3.13 2.67
N ARG A 258 -12.92 -3.59 3.91
CA ARG A 258 -11.62 -4.12 4.31
C ARG A 258 -11.50 -5.53 3.76
N VAL A 259 -10.73 -5.68 2.68
CA VAL A 259 -10.43 -6.98 2.06
C VAL A 259 -8.95 -7.30 2.26
N HIS A 260 -8.62 -8.53 2.67
CA HIS A 260 -7.24 -8.92 2.98
C HIS A 260 -7.01 -10.44 2.92
N MET A 261 -5.74 -10.82 2.88
CA MET A 261 -5.26 -12.20 2.91
C MET A 261 -4.69 -12.52 4.29
N LYS A 262 -4.96 -13.73 4.78
CA LYS A 262 -4.30 -14.31 5.95
C LYS A 262 -3.24 -15.27 5.43
N THR A 263 -1.96 -14.96 5.61
CA THR A 263 -0.86 -15.75 5.03
C THR A 263 -0.68 -17.11 5.76
N PRO A 264 -0.58 -18.24 5.05
CA PRO A 264 -0.86 -18.41 3.62
C PRO A 264 -2.37 -18.48 3.35
N SER A 265 -2.81 -17.70 2.37
CA SER A 265 -4.22 -17.61 1.97
C SER A 265 -4.59 -18.54 0.82
N TYR A 266 -3.65 -19.38 0.40
CA TYR A 266 -3.71 -20.20 -0.80
C TYR A 266 -3.23 -21.63 -0.52
N GLN A 267 -3.68 -22.56 -1.34
CA GLN A 267 -3.14 -23.91 -1.46
C GLN A 267 -2.96 -24.25 -2.93
N TYR A 268 -1.85 -24.88 -3.27
CA TYR A 268 -1.57 -25.34 -4.63
C TYR A 268 -1.00 -26.76 -4.62
N LYS A 269 -1.24 -27.49 -5.71
CA LYS A 269 -0.76 -28.86 -5.86
C LYS A 269 0.71 -28.89 -6.27
N GLN A 270 1.62 -29.13 -5.31
CA GLN A 270 3.06 -29.12 -5.56
C GLN A 270 3.49 -30.09 -6.66
N SER A 271 2.92 -31.30 -6.71
CA SER A 271 3.24 -32.30 -7.75
C SER A 271 2.86 -31.84 -9.18
N GLY A 272 1.93 -30.89 -9.28
CA GLY A 272 1.49 -30.28 -10.52
C GLY A 272 2.30 -29.04 -10.93
N CYS A 273 3.21 -28.56 -10.09
CA CYS A 273 3.99 -27.36 -10.40
C CYS A 273 4.95 -27.57 -11.57
N ARG A 274 5.09 -26.55 -12.42
CA ARG A 274 5.99 -26.54 -13.57
C ARG A 274 6.80 -25.26 -13.61
N ALA A 275 8.13 -25.40 -13.71
CA ALA A 275 9.02 -24.29 -14.00
C ALA A 275 8.90 -23.95 -15.48
N VAL A 276 8.20 -22.85 -15.78
CA VAL A 276 7.90 -22.42 -17.16
C VAL A 276 8.90 -21.39 -17.68
N ASP A 277 9.67 -20.79 -16.76
CA ASP A 277 10.77 -19.86 -16.99
C ASP A 277 11.74 -19.96 -15.80
N PRO A 278 13.04 -19.63 -15.94
CA PRO A 278 14.00 -19.60 -14.82
C PRO A 278 13.53 -18.82 -13.58
N LYS A 279 12.67 -17.80 -13.74
CA LYS A 279 12.14 -16.98 -12.63
C LYS A 279 10.64 -17.17 -12.42
N LYS A 280 10.02 -18.20 -12.99
CA LYS A 280 8.56 -18.40 -12.91
C LYS A 280 8.17 -19.88 -12.83
N ILE A 281 7.43 -20.20 -11.78
CA ILE A 281 6.76 -21.50 -11.63
C ILE A 281 5.25 -21.29 -11.70
N GLU A 282 4.55 -22.13 -12.46
CA GLU A 282 3.09 -22.24 -12.45
C GLU A 282 2.68 -23.48 -11.64
N CYS A 283 1.76 -23.31 -10.70
CA CYS A 283 1.21 -24.40 -9.88
C CYS A 283 -0.32 -24.43 -9.97
N PRO A 284 -0.95 -25.63 -10.03
CA PRO A 284 -2.40 -25.74 -10.03
C PRO A 284 -2.95 -25.27 -8.68
N LEU A 285 -3.78 -24.23 -8.70
CA LEU A 285 -4.43 -23.73 -7.49
C LEU A 285 -5.48 -24.75 -7.00
N GLU A 286 -5.48 -25.05 -5.71
CA GLU A 286 -6.43 -25.97 -5.07
C GLU A 286 -7.43 -25.23 -4.20
N ASP A 287 -6.97 -24.21 -3.47
CA ASP A 287 -7.78 -23.36 -2.63
C ASP A 287 -7.22 -21.93 -2.56
N PHE A 288 -8.10 -20.96 -2.35
CA PHE A 288 -7.78 -19.55 -2.18
C PHE A 288 -8.86 -18.88 -1.35
N THR A 289 -8.46 -18.22 -0.27
CA THR A 289 -9.37 -17.60 0.71
C THR A 289 -9.01 -16.13 0.94
N ILE A 290 -10.00 -15.27 0.85
CA ILE A 290 -9.92 -13.84 1.14
C ILE A 290 -10.86 -13.51 2.28
N TYR A 291 -10.45 -12.65 3.19
CA TYR A 291 -11.28 -12.18 4.29
C TYR A 291 -11.82 -10.78 4.00
N THR A 292 -13.09 -10.57 4.35
CA THR A 292 -13.81 -9.32 4.17
C THR A 292 -14.35 -8.80 5.50
N ARG A 293 -14.32 -7.48 5.66
CA ARG A 293 -14.95 -6.76 6.77
C ARG A 293 -15.65 -5.50 6.22
N PRO A 294 -16.70 -5.02 6.89
CA PRO A 294 -17.38 -3.78 6.52
C PRO A 294 -16.41 -2.60 6.35
N ALA A 295 -16.78 -1.66 5.47
CA ALA A 295 -16.07 -0.41 5.31
C ALA A 295 -16.07 0.37 6.65
N PRO A 296 -14.93 0.94 7.09
CA PRO A 296 -14.81 1.55 8.42
C PRO A 296 -15.42 2.97 8.47
N MET A 297 -16.73 3.08 8.20
CA MET A 297 -17.44 4.36 8.05
C MET A 297 -17.32 5.25 9.29
N ASP A 298 -17.46 4.70 10.50
CA ASP A 298 -17.38 5.47 11.74
C ASP A 298 -16.01 6.14 11.93
N PHE A 299 -14.93 5.41 11.63
CA PHE A 299 -13.57 5.96 11.65
C PHE A 299 -13.43 7.06 10.62
N THR A 300 -13.90 6.83 9.39
CA THR A 300 -13.81 7.78 8.29
C THR A 300 -14.57 9.07 8.58
N GLN A 301 -15.81 8.98 9.08
CA GLN A 301 -16.63 10.14 9.42
C GLN A 301 -16.01 10.96 10.56
N LYS A 302 -15.47 10.29 11.60
CA LYS A 302 -14.75 10.97 12.70
C LYS A 302 -13.52 11.71 12.19
N LEU A 303 -12.72 11.07 11.33
CA LEU A 303 -11.52 11.69 10.78
C LEU A 303 -11.87 12.91 9.90
N ILE A 304 -12.88 12.79 9.04
CA ILE A 304 -13.34 13.90 8.18
C ILE A 304 -13.87 15.07 9.02
N ALA A 305 -14.63 14.79 10.10
CA ALA A 305 -15.19 15.84 10.96
C ALA A 305 -14.11 16.69 11.65
N GLN A 306 -12.91 16.15 11.84
CA GLN A 306 -11.76 16.84 12.45
C GLN A 306 -10.94 17.67 11.46
N ARG A 307 -11.28 17.67 10.16
CA ARG A 307 -10.56 18.41 9.14
C ARG A 307 -11.13 19.82 8.97
N ASP A 308 -10.23 20.76 8.68
CA ASP A 308 -10.61 22.08 8.22
C ASP A 308 -10.93 22.03 6.72
N LEU A 309 -12.22 22.21 6.39
CA LEU A 309 -12.77 21.95 5.06
C LEU A 309 -13.83 23.00 4.72
N SER A 310 -13.85 23.42 3.44
CA SER A 310 -14.92 24.24 2.88
C SER A 310 -16.26 23.51 2.89
N ASP A 311 -17.37 24.26 2.84
CA ASP A 311 -18.72 23.68 2.78
C ASP A 311 -18.91 22.77 1.56
N ALA A 312 -18.34 23.16 0.41
CA ALA A 312 -18.38 22.34 -0.80
C ALA A 312 -17.67 21.00 -0.62
N HIS A 313 -16.50 21.00 0.03
CA HIS A 313 -15.74 19.78 0.33
C HIS A 313 -16.44 18.90 1.37
N ARG A 314 -17.07 19.50 2.39
CA ARG A 314 -17.90 18.77 3.35
C ARG A 314 -19.09 18.12 2.66
N GLN A 315 -19.76 18.85 1.76
CA GLN A 315 -20.87 18.32 0.97
C GLN A 315 -20.43 17.15 0.08
N LEU A 316 -19.30 17.27 -0.62
CA LEU A 316 -18.73 16.18 -1.42
C LEU A 316 -18.47 14.93 -0.55
N LEU A 317 -17.74 15.08 0.55
CA LEU A 317 -17.41 13.98 1.46
C LEU A 317 -18.64 13.34 2.11
N SER A 318 -19.74 14.09 2.29
CA SER A 318 -21.01 13.56 2.80
C SER A 318 -21.68 12.55 1.86
N THR A 319 -21.32 12.56 0.56
CA THR A 319 -21.84 11.60 -0.43
C THR A 319 -21.14 10.24 -0.38
N LEU A 320 -20.08 10.09 0.42
CA LEU A 320 -19.31 8.87 0.56
C LEU A 320 -20.18 7.73 1.11
N GLN A 321 -20.27 6.64 0.35
CA GLN A 321 -21.06 5.46 0.71
C GLN A 321 -20.18 4.25 1.00
N PRO A 322 -20.57 3.32 1.90
CA PRO A 322 -19.84 2.08 2.06
C PRO A 322 -19.98 1.20 0.82
N MET A 323 -18.84 0.70 0.31
CA MET A 323 -18.83 -0.32 -0.73
C MET A 323 -19.46 -1.63 -0.20
N GLN A 324 -20.15 -2.35 -1.08
CA GLN A 324 -20.74 -3.65 -0.78
C GLN A 324 -20.18 -4.71 -1.73
N ILE A 325 -19.50 -5.71 -1.17
CA ILE A 325 -19.06 -6.89 -1.91
C ILE A 325 -20.17 -7.92 -1.84
N THR A 326 -20.61 -8.39 -3.01
CA THR A 326 -21.49 -9.54 -3.17
C THR A 326 -20.65 -10.82 -3.22
N PRO A 327 -20.79 -11.74 -2.25
CA PRO A 327 -20.12 -13.04 -2.29
C PRO A 327 -20.53 -13.84 -3.54
N LEU A 328 -19.55 -14.42 -4.23
CA LEU A 328 -19.76 -15.31 -5.37
C LEU A 328 -19.21 -16.72 -5.11
N GLY A 329 -18.18 -16.83 -4.26
CA GLY A 329 -17.62 -18.09 -3.78
C GLY A 329 -18.33 -18.64 -2.54
N LYS A 330 -17.68 -19.59 -1.87
CA LYS A 330 -18.16 -20.13 -0.60
C LYS A 330 -17.88 -19.11 0.52
N GLN A 331 -18.93 -18.72 1.24
CA GLN A 331 -18.81 -17.92 2.45
C GLN A 331 -18.67 -18.85 3.66
N GLY A 332 -17.68 -18.59 4.51
CA GLY A 332 -17.51 -19.30 5.78
C GLY A 332 -18.06 -18.52 6.97
N MET A 333 -17.87 -19.07 8.17
CA MET A 333 -18.21 -18.38 9.42
C MET A 333 -17.29 -17.19 9.65
N GLU A 334 -17.83 -16.12 10.24
CA GLU A 334 -17.06 -14.93 10.59
C GLU A 334 -15.99 -15.26 11.64
N ASP A 335 -14.75 -14.90 11.35
CA ASP A 335 -13.64 -14.92 12.28
C ASP A 335 -13.56 -13.56 13.01
N PRO A 336 -13.48 -13.52 14.35
CA PRO A 336 -13.47 -12.26 15.10
C PRO A 336 -12.24 -11.38 14.84
N ILE A 337 -11.14 -11.93 14.32
CA ILE A 337 -9.89 -11.23 13.98
C ILE A 337 -9.83 -10.93 12.49
N TRP A 338 -10.17 -11.89 11.64
CA TRP A 338 -10.00 -11.77 10.18
C TRP A 338 -11.28 -11.32 9.47
N GLY A 339 -12.47 -11.55 10.02
CA GLY A 339 -13.76 -11.24 9.39
C GLY A 339 -14.31 -12.42 8.61
N VAL A 340 -15.12 -12.15 7.59
CA VAL A 340 -15.84 -13.20 6.84
C VAL A 340 -14.94 -13.76 5.72
N PRO A 341 -14.60 -15.07 5.74
CA PRO A 341 -13.84 -15.68 4.67
C PRO A 341 -14.72 -15.97 3.45
N LEU A 342 -14.18 -15.65 2.28
CA LEU A 342 -14.67 -16.02 0.95
C LEU A 342 -13.63 -16.94 0.31
N SER A 343 -14.03 -18.14 -0.08
CA SER A 343 -13.14 -19.12 -0.72
C SER A 343 -13.72 -19.70 -2.00
N ILE A 344 -12.91 -20.46 -2.74
CA ILE A 344 -13.30 -21.01 -4.03
C ILE A 344 -14.54 -21.92 -3.82
N GLY A 345 -15.66 -21.55 -4.44
CA GLY A 345 -16.85 -22.39 -4.48
C GLY A 345 -16.72 -23.55 -5.48
N SER A 346 -17.55 -24.58 -5.35
CA SER A 346 -17.84 -25.48 -6.47
C SER A 346 -18.52 -24.65 -7.55
N GLY A 347 -17.83 -24.39 -8.66
CA GLY A 347 -18.34 -23.55 -9.74
C GLY A 347 -19.76 -23.99 -10.15
N LYS A 348 -20.68 -23.04 -10.21
CA LYS A 348 -22.03 -23.28 -10.73
C LYS A 348 -21.99 -23.51 -12.22
#